data_AF-A0A3S1CZ59-F1
#
_entry.id   AF-A0A3S1CZ59-F1
#
_cell.length_a   1.000
_cell.length_b   1.000
_cell.length_c   1.000
_cell.angle_alpha   90.00
_cell.angle_beta   90.00
_cell.angle_gamma   90.00
#
_symmetry.space_group_name_H-M   'P 1'
#
loop_
_entity.id
_entity.type
_entity.pdbx_description
1 polymer ?
#
loop_
_entity_poly.entity_id
_entity_poly.type
_entity_poly.pdbx_seq_one_letter_code
_entity_poly.pdbx_strand_id
1 'polypeptide(L)' 'ILISLVELDIASIMRAKRAGAQGYLLKPFNRPQLLERFRTLKSAPDSVPLSNSRKSA' A
#
# COMPACT_ATOMS: atom_id res chain seq x y z
N ILE A 1 -3.29 1.47 -2.32
CA ILE A 1 -3.64 0.93 -3.66
C ILE A 1 -2.72 -0.26 -3.96
N LEU A 2 -3.28 -1.38 -4.42
CA LEU A 2 -2.55 -2.56 -4.89
C LEU A 2 -2.93 -2.78 -6.36
N ILE A 3 -1.97 -3.17 -7.20
CA ILE A 3 -2.26 -3.56 -8.59
C ILE A 3 -2.20 -5.07 -8.75
N SER A 4 -2.99 -5.60 -9.69
CA SER A 4 -2.93 -7.02 -10.05
C SER A 4 -2.65 -7.18 -11.53
N LEU A 5 -1.73 -8.08 -11.86
CA LEU A 5 -1.31 -8.36 -13.23
C LEU A 5 -1.43 -9.87 -13.52
N VAL A 6 -1.60 -10.24 -14.79
CA VAL A 6 -1.58 -11.65 -15.22
C VAL A 6 -0.15 -12.13 -15.42
N GLU A 7 0.75 -11.24 -15.82
CA GLU A 7 2.15 -11.53 -16.09
C GLU A 7 3.06 -10.51 -15.41
N LEU A 8 4.34 -10.87 -15.24
CA LEU A 8 5.34 -9.97 -14.67
C LEU A 8 5.72 -8.88 -15.67
N ASP A 9 5.12 -7.71 -15.52
CA ASP A 9 5.48 -6.51 -16.26
C ASP A 9 6.09 -5.45 -15.32
N ILE A 10 7.41 -5.32 -15.42
CA ILE A 10 8.19 -4.37 -14.62
C ILE A 10 7.81 -2.92 -14.92
N ALA A 11 7.54 -2.58 -16.18
CA ALA A 11 7.20 -1.21 -16.56
C ALA A 11 5.86 -0.78 -15.97
N SER A 12 4.87 -1.68 -15.95
CA SER A 12 3.58 -1.43 -15.30
C SER A 12 3.70 -1.36 -13.78
N ILE A 13 4.50 -2.24 -13.16
CA ILE A 13 4.78 -2.19 -11.71
C ILE A 13 5.44 -0.87 -11.33
N MET A 14 6.44 -0.41 -12.09
CA MET A 14 7.14 0.85 -11.82
C MET A 14 6.23 2.06 -11.98
N ARG A 15 5.38 2.08 -13.02
CA ARG A 15 4.39 3.15 -13.21
C ARG A 15 3.41 3.22 -12.04
N ALA A 16 2.85 2.08 -11.63
CA ALA A 16 1.94 2.03 -10.49
C ALA A 16 2.63 2.42 -9.18
N LYS A 17 3.87 1.97 -8.97
CA LYS A 17 4.66 2.36 -7.80
C LYS A 17 4.86 3.88 -7.75
N ARG A 18 5.16 4.51 -8.89
CA ARG A 18 5.29 5.97 -9.01
C ARG A 18 3.96 6.69 -8.74
N ALA A 19 2.83 6.08 -9.06
CA ALA A 19 1.49 6.58 -8.74
C ALA A 19 1.05 6.32 -7.28
N GLY A 20 1.91 5.78 -6.41
CA GLY A 20 1.60 5.53 -5.00
C GLY A 20 1.03 4.14 -4.71
N ALA A 21 1.12 3.19 -5.64
CA ALA A 21 0.80 1.80 -5.33
C ALA A 21 1.75 1.26 -4.25
N GLN A 22 1.18 0.56 -3.27
CA GLN A 22 1.93 -0.01 -2.17
C GLN A 22 2.61 -1.32 -2.59
N GLY A 23 2.02 -2.06 -3.53
CA GLY A 23 2.58 -3.29 -4.07
C GLY A 23 1.80 -3.83 -5.28
N TYR A 24 2.16 -5.04 -5.70
CA TYR A 24 1.53 -5.76 -6.79
C TYR A 24 1.21 -7.22 -6.42
N LEU A 25 0.30 -7.84 -7.17
CA LEU A 25 -0.11 -9.24 -7.01
C LEU A 25 -0.32 -9.91 -8.38
N LEU A 26 0.44 -10.96 -8.66
CA LEU A 26 0.33 -11.74 -9.90
C LEU A 26 -0.82 -12.74 -9.82
N LYS A 27 -1.59 -12.85 -10.90
CA LYS A 27 -2.61 -13.88 -11.10
C LYS A 27 -1.97 -15.13 -11.74
N PRO A 28 -2.49 -16.33 -11.47
CA PRO A 28 -3.53 -16.63 -10.50
C PRO A 28 -2.99 -16.55 -9.05
N PHE A 29 -3.80 -16.01 -8.15
CA PHE A 29 -3.53 -16.02 -6.71
C PHE A 29 -4.69 -16.67 -5.97
N ASN A 30 -4.41 -17.23 -4.80
CA ASN A 30 -5.44 -17.84 -3.95
C ASN A 30 -5.88 -16.88 -2.83
N ARG A 31 -6.96 -17.24 -2.14
CA ARG A 31 -7.52 -16.44 -1.04
C ARG A 31 -6.50 -16.12 0.06
N PRO A 32 -5.67 -17.07 0.54
CA PRO A 32 -4.62 -16.77 1.51
C PRO A 32 -3.64 -15.68 1.06
N GLN A 33 -3.11 -15.76 -0.17
CA GLN A 33 -2.18 -14.78 -0.72
C GLN A 33 -2.79 -13.37 -0.81
N LEU A 34 -4.06 -13.28 -1.22
CA LEU A 34 -4.76 -11.99 -1.26
C LEU A 34 -4.94 -11.38 0.13
N LEU A 35 -5.32 -12.19 1.13
CA LEU A 35 -5.51 -11.73 2.50
C LEU A 35 -4.21 -11.25 3.14
N GLU A 36 -3.09 -11.91 2.85
CA GLU A 36 -1.77 -11.47 3.27
C GLU A 36 -1.41 -10.09 2.70
N ARG A 37 -1.73 -9.84 1.42
CA ARG A 37 -1.56 -8.49 0.83
C ARG A 37 -2.39 -7.45 1.58
N PHE A 38 -3.65 -7.72 1.91
CA PHE A 38 -4.47 -6.75 2.64
C PHE A 38 -3.94 -6.41 4.04
N ARG A 39 -3.37 -7.39 4.76
CA ARG A 39 -2.77 -7.16 6.08
C ARG A 39 -1.52 -6.29 6.04
N THR A 40 -0.79 -6.33 4.93
CA THR A 40 0.46 -5.57 4.75
C THR A 40 0.23 -4.19 4.12
N LEU A 41 -0.97 -3.90 3.63
CA LEU A 41 -1.32 -2.56 3.18
C LEU A 41 -1.30 -1.62 4.40
N LYS A 42 -0.42 -0.62 4.35
CA LYS A 42 -0.44 0.46 5.32
C LYS A 42 -1.73 1.23 5.10
N SER A 43 -2.63 1.21 6.09
CA SER A 43 -3.63 2.27 6.20
C SER A 43 -2.86 3.58 6.31
N ALA A 44 -3.33 4.63 5.64
CA ALA A 44 -2.87 5.96 5.98
C ALA A 44 -3.07 6.10 7.50
N PRO A 45 -2.04 6.49 8.28
CA PRO A 45 -2.26 6.76 9.68
C PRO A 45 -3.35 7.81 9.75
N ASP A 46 -4.44 7.50 10.44
CA ASP A 46 -5.45 8.48 10.81
C ASP A 46 -4.69 9.70 11.33
N SER A 47 -4.90 10.83 10.66
CA SER A 47 -4.30 12.14 10.90
C SER A 47 -3.48 12.24 12.19
N VAL A 48 -2.17 12.46 12.03
CA VAL A 48 -1.23 12.91 13.06
C VAL A 48 -1.97 13.65 14.19
N PRO A 49 -1.95 13.16 15.45
CA PRO A 49 -2.46 13.97 16.53
C PRO A 49 -1.59 15.22 16.57
N LEU A 50 -2.21 16.39 16.41
CA LEU A 50 -1.54 17.68 16.54
C LEU A 50 -1.11 17.86 18.01
N SER A 51 -0.02 17.19 18.42
CA SER A 51 0.65 17.48 19.67
C SER A 51 1.60 18.64 19.41
N ASN A 52 1.14 19.86 19.63
CA ASN A 52 2.03 20.95 20.04
C ASN A 52 1.24 22.14 20.60
N SER A 53 1.81 22.69 21.68
CA SER A 53 1.47 23.96 22.33
C SER A 53 0.40 23.91 23.44
N ARG A 54 0.91 23.79 24.68
CA ARG A 54 0.58 24.56 25.91
C ARG A 54 1.31 23.86 27.06
N LYS A 55 2.15 24.46 27.91
CA LYS A 55 2.70 25.81 28.10
C LYS A 55 4.00 25.60 28.91
N SER A 56 5.06 26.29 28.52
CA SER A 56 6.16 26.61 29.43
C SER A 56 5.84 27.98 30.04
N ALA A 57 5.62 28.05 31.35
CA ALA A 57 5.70 29.23 32.22
C ALA A 57 5.17 28.86 33.61
#